data_AF-A0A967GCN8-F1
#
_entry.id   AF-A0A967GCN8-F1
#
_cell.length_a   1.000
_cell.length_b   1.000
_cell.length_c   1.000
_cell.angle_alpha   90.00
_cell.angle_beta   90.00
_cell.angle_gamma   90.00
#
_symmetry.space_group_name_H-M   'P 1'
#
loop_
_entity.id
_entity.type
_entity.pdbx_description
1 polymer ?
#
loop_
_entity_poly.entity_id
_entity_poly.type
_entity_poly.pdbx_seq_one_letter_code
_entity_poly.pdbx_strand_id
1 'polypeptide(L)'
;MNLKDVDLKDFFRLIHEISGLNIVVDPNVSGTVTMVLIDVPWDQALDIVLRNNGLASTLEGNVLRIATRQTLRQEEEDKRRLIQAREQAVEPVMVTRQLSYAQARELQPTLERFLSDRGEIMLDERTNTLIIRDIPTVIPAMDNV
;
A
#
# COMPACT_ATOMS: atom_id res chain seq x y z
N MET A 1 -27.64 19.47 15.79
CA MET A 1 -26.85 20.29 14.85
C MET A 1 -27.66 20.53 13.58
N ASN A 2 -27.74 21.77 13.10
CA ASN A 2 -28.49 22.11 11.88
C ASN A 2 -27.59 22.93 10.95
N LEU A 3 -27.22 22.37 9.81
CA LEU A 3 -26.45 23.03 8.76
C LEU A 3 -27.25 23.02 7.46
N LYS A 4 -27.22 24.14 6.74
CA LYS A 4 -27.88 24.29 5.46
C LYS A 4 -26.92 24.93 4.47
N ASP A 5 -26.63 24.19 3.40
CA ASP A 5 -25.78 24.63 2.29
C ASP A 5 -24.40 25.16 2.74
N VAL A 6 -23.76 24.43 3.65
CA VAL A 6 -22.46 24.80 4.21
C VAL A 6 -21.35 24.16 3.38
N ASP A 7 -20.27 24.90 3.09
CA ASP A 7 -19.11 24.35 2.40
C ASP A 7 -18.46 23.23 3.22
N LEU A 8 -17.99 22.17 2.57
CA LEU A 8 -17.35 21.05 3.25
C LEU A 8 -16.13 21.48 4.08
N LYS A 9 -15.38 22.51 3.66
CA LYS A 9 -14.23 23.05 4.40
C LYS A 9 -14.67 23.67 5.72
N ASP A 10 -15.78 24.41 5.70
CA ASP A 10 -16.36 25.02 6.90
C ASP A 10 -16.94 23.94 7.84
N PHE A 11 -17.55 22.89 7.27
CA PHE A 11 -17.97 21.73 8.04
C PHE A 11 -16.80 21.07 8.77
N PHE A 12 -15.69 20.78 8.08
CA PHE A 12 -14.52 20.15 8.72
C PHE A 12 -13.86 21.05 9.76
N ARG A 13 -13.88 22.38 9.55
CA ARG A 13 -13.43 23.34 10.57
C ARG A 13 -14.25 23.23 11.84
N LEU A 14 -15.57 23.12 11.73
CA LEU A 14 -16.44 22.92 12.90
C LEU A 14 -16.19 21.56 13.58
N ILE A 15 -15.91 20.49 12.81
CA ILE A 15 -15.51 19.21 13.39
C ILE A 15 -14.20 19.33 14.18
N HIS A 16 -13.22 20.10 13.69
CA HIS A 16 -12.00 20.39 14.46
C HIS A 16 -12.32 21.09 15.79
N GLU A 17 -13.18 22.11 15.77
CA GLU A 17 -13.56 22.87 16.98
C GLU A 17 -14.27 22.01 18.03
N ILE A 18 -15.06 21.01 17.60
CA ILE A 18 -15.80 20.11 18.50
C ILE A 18 -14.92 18.95 18.98
N SER A 19 -14.14 18.35 18.09
CA SER A 19 -13.36 17.12 18.37
C SER A 19 -11.97 17.39 18.96
N GLY A 20 -11.41 18.58 18.71
CA GLY A 20 -10.03 18.91 19.06
C GLY A 20 -8.95 18.24 18.19
N LEU A 21 -9.34 17.51 17.13
CA LEU A 21 -8.40 16.83 16.24
C LEU A 21 -7.77 17.79 15.24
N ASN A 22 -6.49 17.64 14.90
CA ASN A 22 -5.91 18.38 13.77
C ASN A 22 -6.46 17.80 12.47
N ILE A 23 -7.08 18.63 11.63
CA ILE A 23 -7.68 18.17 10.36
C ILE A 23 -6.97 18.83 9.19
N VAL A 24 -6.59 18.02 8.20
CA VAL A 24 -6.04 18.47 6.93
C VAL A 24 -6.95 18.01 5.81
N VAL A 25 -7.42 18.94 5.00
CA VAL A 25 -8.34 18.68 3.88
C VAL A 25 -7.59 18.83 2.56
N ASP A 26 -7.67 17.83 1.71
CA ASP A 26 -7.08 17.86 0.37
C ASP A 26 -7.73 18.97 -0.49
N PRO A 27 -6.97 19.71 -1.32
CA PRO A 27 -7.50 20.79 -2.15
C PRO A 27 -8.58 20.35 -3.13
N ASN A 28 -8.63 19.07 -3.51
CA ASN A 28 -9.64 18.52 -4.40
C ASN A 28 -11.00 18.30 -3.73
N VAL A 29 -11.08 18.44 -2.40
CA VAL A 29 -12.35 18.34 -1.66
C VAL A 29 -13.17 19.60 -1.91
N SER A 30 -14.30 19.41 -2.57
CA SER A 30 -15.27 20.47 -2.90
C SER A 30 -16.69 19.93 -2.82
N GLY A 31 -17.63 20.80 -2.51
CA GLY A 31 -19.04 20.46 -2.33
C GLY A 31 -19.65 21.18 -1.14
N THR A 32 -20.98 21.11 -1.05
CA THR A 32 -21.73 21.64 0.08
C THR A 32 -22.48 20.53 0.79
N VAL A 33 -22.79 20.75 2.06
CA VAL A 33 -23.51 19.80 2.89
C VAL A 33 -24.69 20.47 3.57
N THR A 34 -25.82 19.77 3.56
CA THR A 34 -27.03 20.14 4.28
C THR A 34 -27.40 18.97 5.19
N MET A 35 -27.50 19.22 6.50
CA MET A 35 -27.82 18.18 7.48
C MET A 35 -28.59 18.74 8.67
N VAL A 36 -29.53 17.95 9.17
CA VAL A 36 -30.23 18.21 10.43
C VAL A 36 -30.06 16.97 11.29
N LEU A 37 -29.37 17.11 12.40
CA LEU A 37 -28.99 16.04 13.30
C LEU A 37 -29.53 16.30 14.71
N ILE A 38 -30.13 15.28 15.33
CA ILE A 38 -30.68 15.30 16.69
C ILE A 38 -30.01 14.16 17.45
N ASP A 39 -29.33 14.46 18.55
CA ASP A 39 -28.62 13.48 19.39
C ASP A 39 -27.62 12.58 18.64
N VAL A 40 -26.99 13.10 17.58
CA VAL A 40 -25.98 12.39 16.80
C VAL A 40 -24.56 12.88 17.17
N PRO A 41 -23.66 11.98 17.57
CA PRO A 41 -22.24 12.26 17.76
C PRO A 41 -21.53 12.79 16.50
N TRP A 42 -20.47 13.60 16.69
CA TRP A 42 -19.77 14.26 15.58
C TRP A 42 -19.02 13.28 14.67
N ASP A 43 -18.53 12.17 15.21
CA ASP A 43 -17.82 11.10 14.50
C ASP A 43 -18.76 10.36 13.55
N GLN A 44 -19.97 10.07 14.01
CA GLN A 44 -21.02 9.50 13.18
C GLN A 44 -21.46 10.49 12.09
N ALA A 45 -21.63 11.77 12.43
CA ALA A 45 -21.93 12.81 11.46
C ALA A 45 -20.84 12.93 10.39
N LEU A 46 -19.57 12.95 10.80
CA LEU A 46 -18.41 13.00 9.93
C LEU A 46 -18.41 11.82 8.96
N ASP A 47 -18.57 10.59 9.45
CA ASP A 47 -18.59 9.39 8.60
C ASP A 47 -19.70 9.43 7.53
N ILE A 48 -20.91 9.89 7.90
CA ILE A 48 -22.02 10.05 6.95
C ILE A 48 -21.66 11.07 5.86
N VAL A 49 -21.09 12.21 6.24
CA VAL A 49 -20.71 13.28 5.30
C VAL A 49 -19.62 12.81 4.35
N LEU A 50 -18.61 12.11 4.88
CA LEU A 50 -17.52 11.56 4.07
C LEU A 50 -18.08 10.56 3.05
N ARG A 51 -18.93 9.62 3.47
CA ARG A 51 -19.54 8.63 2.59
C ARG A 51 -20.40 9.25 1.49
N ASN A 52 -21.22 10.25 1.82
CA ASN A 52 -22.10 10.92 0.85
C ASN A 52 -21.34 11.70 -0.21
N ASN A 53 -20.17 12.25 0.12
CA ASN A 53 -19.35 13.05 -0.79
C ASN A 53 -18.22 12.24 -1.45
N GLY A 54 -18.20 10.92 -1.30
CA GLY A 54 -17.14 10.07 -1.87
C GLY A 54 -15.75 10.38 -1.31
N LEU A 55 -15.71 10.90 -0.08
CA LEU A 55 -14.49 11.21 0.67
C LEU A 55 -14.13 10.06 1.59
N ALA A 56 -12.89 10.06 2.06
CA ALA A 56 -12.42 9.18 3.11
C ALA A 56 -11.48 9.96 4.02
N SER A 57 -11.43 9.54 5.28
CA SER A 57 -10.47 10.04 6.25
C SER A 57 -9.40 9.00 6.53
N THR A 58 -8.20 9.47 6.87
CA THR A 58 -7.08 8.63 7.32
C THR A 58 -6.41 9.32 8.48
N LEU A 59 -6.20 8.59 9.57
CA LEU A 59 -5.52 9.12 10.75
C LEU A 59 -4.02 8.86 10.61
N GLU A 60 -3.26 9.94 10.41
CA GLU A 60 -1.80 9.92 10.32
C GLU A 60 -1.22 10.52 11.61
N GLY A 61 -1.00 9.64 12.60
CA GLY A 61 -0.55 10.05 13.93
C GLY A 61 -1.60 10.91 14.64
N ASN A 62 -1.36 12.23 14.75
CA ASN A 62 -2.24 13.20 15.40
C ASN A 62 -3.04 14.07 14.42
N VAL A 63 -3.00 13.74 13.12
CA VAL A 63 -3.68 14.51 12.06
C VAL A 63 -4.68 13.61 11.34
N LEU A 64 -5.92 14.07 11.28
CA LEU A 64 -6.97 13.49 10.47
C LEU A 64 -6.90 14.10 9.06
N ARG A 65 -6.39 13.32 8.12
CA ARG A 65 -6.33 13.68 6.69
C ARG A 65 -7.66 13.32 6.03
N ILE A 66 -8.25 14.24 5.28
CA ILE A 66 -9.48 14.04 4.53
C ILE A 66 -9.20 14.27 3.05
N ALA A 67 -9.51 13.27 2.23
CA ALA A 67 -9.28 13.31 0.79
C ALA A 67 -10.39 12.58 0.03
N THR A 68 -10.46 12.80 -1.28
CA THR A 68 -11.37 12.01 -2.13
C THR A 68 -10.89 10.56 -2.20
N ARG A 69 -11.82 9.61 -2.31
CA ARG A 69 -11.46 8.19 -2.51
C ARG A 69 -10.66 7.97 -3.79
N GLN A 70 -10.84 8.82 -4.79
CA GLN A 70 -10.08 8.78 -6.03
C GLN A 70 -8.61 9.14 -5.79
N THR A 71 -8.34 10.25 -5.09
CA THR A 71 -6.97 10.68 -4.75
C THR A 71 -6.25 9.60 -3.96
N LEU A 72 -6.89 9.02 -2.94
CA LEU A 72 -6.26 7.97 -2.13
C LEU A 72 -5.94 6.70 -2.94
N ARG A 73 -6.83 6.30 -3.84
CA ARG A 73 -6.58 5.16 -4.74
C ARG A 73 -5.41 5.43 -5.68
N GLN A 74 -5.37 6.61 -6.28
CA GLN A 74 -4.28 7.00 -7.18
C GLN A 74 -2.93 7.02 -6.44
N GLU A 75 -2.87 7.58 -5.23
CA GLU A 75 -1.65 7.55 -4.42
C GLU A 75 -1.18 6.13 -4.10
N GLU A 76 -2.10 5.21 -3.81
CA GLU A 76 -1.77 3.82 -3.55
C GLU A 76 -1.25 3.10 -4.80
N GLU A 77 -1.90 3.33 -5.95
CA GLU A 77 -1.47 2.79 -7.24
C GLU A 77 -0.10 3.34 -7.66
N ASP A 78 0.15 4.63 -7.47
CA ASP A 78 1.43 5.27 -7.77
C ASP A 78 2.54 4.71 -6.87
N LYS A 79 2.27 4.53 -5.58
CA LYS A 79 3.20 3.88 -4.64
C LYS A 79 3.53 2.46 -5.08
N ARG A 80 2.52 1.65 -5.45
CA ARG A 80 2.73 0.28 -5.94
C ARG A 80 3.56 0.26 -7.21
N ARG A 81 3.25 1.13 -8.18
CA ARG A 81 4.02 1.27 -9.42
C ARG A 81 5.47 1.68 -9.15
N LEU A 82 5.71 2.60 -8.22
CA LEU A 82 7.06 3.03 -7.84
C LEU A 82 7.86 1.87 -7.22
N ILE A 83 7.24 1.07 -6.35
CA ILE A 83 7.87 -0.10 -5.74
C ILE A 83 8.24 -1.12 -6.83
N GLN A 84 7.30 -1.48 -7.71
CA GLN A 84 7.54 -2.41 -8.81
C GLN A 84 8.63 -1.89 -9.76
N ALA A 85 8.61 -0.61 -10.12
CA ALA A 85 9.64 0.00 -10.96
C ALA A 85 11.01 -0.06 -10.28
N ARG A 86 11.07 0.15 -8.96
CA ARG A 86 12.31 0.05 -8.19
C ARG A 86 12.83 -1.39 -8.18
N GLU A 87 11.98 -2.38 -7.98
CA GLU A 87 12.35 -3.81 -8.03
C GLU A 87 12.85 -4.22 -9.42
N GLN A 88 12.22 -3.72 -10.49
CA GLN A 88 12.68 -3.95 -11.87
C GLN A 88 13.99 -3.22 -12.20
N ALA A 89 14.27 -2.09 -11.54
CA ALA A 89 15.52 -1.36 -11.72
C ALA A 89 16.70 -2.02 -11.00
N VAL A 90 16.47 -2.92 -10.04
CA VAL A 90 17.54 -3.66 -9.39
C VAL A 90 18.15 -4.65 -10.39
N GLU A 91 19.47 -4.60 -10.54
CA GLU A 91 20.19 -5.55 -11.38
C GLU A 91 20.17 -6.95 -10.72
N PRO A 92 19.75 -8.00 -11.45
CA PRO A 92 19.83 -9.36 -10.94
C PRO A 92 21.29 -9.76 -10.73
N VAL A 93 21.55 -10.40 -9.60
CA VAL A 93 22.87 -10.97 -9.30
C VAL A 93 22.85 -12.47 -9.57
N MET A 94 23.99 -12.99 -10.03
CA MET A 94 24.15 -14.42 -10.28
C MET A 94 24.91 -15.04 -9.11
N VAL A 95 24.34 -16.11 -8.56
CA VAL A 95 24.88 -16.82 -7.41
C VAL A 95 24.90 -18.32 -7.72
N THR A 96 26.02 -18.96 -7.42
CA THR A 96 26.22 -20.38 -7.64
C THR A 96 26.18 -21.12 -6.30
N ARG A 97 25.43 -22.21 -6.23
CA ARG A 97 25.27 -23.05 -5.03
C ARG A 97 25.48 -24.51 -5.39
N GLN A 98 26.54 -25.11 -4.85
CA GLN A 98 26.77 -26.53 -4.97
C GLN A 98 26.03 -27.27 -3.84
N LEU A 99 25.34 -28.35 -4.17
CA LEU A 99 24.59 -29.13 -3.18
C LEU A 99 25.39 -30.38 -2.79
N SER A 100 25.60 -30.57 -1.49
CA SER A 100 26.35 -31.73 -0.96
C SER A 100 25.45 -32.85 -0.43
N TYR A 101 24.21 -32.54 -0.07
CA TYR A 101 23.31 -33.47 0.64
C TYR A 101 21.97 -33.72 -0.08
N ALA A 102 21.73 -33.03 -1.20
CA ALA A 102 20.51 -33.17 -2.01
C ALA A 102 20.86 -33.13 -3.51
N GLN A 103 20.02 -33.74 -4.34
CA GLN A 103 20.16 -33.66 -5.78
C GLN A 103 19.58 -32.34 -6.30
N ALA A 104 20.37 -31.59 -7.06
CA ALA A 104 19.98 -30.30 -7.62
C ALA A 104 18.73 -30.40 -8.51
N ARG A 105 18.57 -31.50 -9.24
CA ARG A 105 17.39 -31.79 -10.09
C ARG A 105 16.09 -31.92 -9.27
N GLU A 106 16.16 -32.44 -8.04
CA GLU A 106 14.99 -32.62 -7.18
C GLU A 106 14.56 -31.32 -6.51
N LEU A 107 15.53 -30.44 -6.19
CA LEU A 107 15.25 -29.15 -5.55
C LEU A 107 14.83 -28.04 -6.52
N GLN A 108 15.27 -28.11 -7.78
CA GLN A 108 14.92 -27.13 -8.81
C GLN A 108 13.43 -26.73 -8.83
N PRO A 109 12.46 -27.67 -8.99
CA PRO A 109 11.04 -27.30 -9.09
C PRO A 109 10.47 -26.70 -7.79
N THR A 110 11.11 -26.97 -6.66
CA THR A 110 10.72 -26.36 -5.37
C THR A 110 11.24 -24.93 -5.30
N LEU A 111 12.50 -24.70 -5.68
CA LEU A 111 13.17 -23.40 -5.64
C LEU A 111 12.64 -22.42 -6.71
N GLU A 112 12.19 -22.92 -7.86
CA GLU A 112 11.53 -22.10 -8.90
C GLU A 112 10.32 -21.33 -8.37
N ARG A 113 9.63 -21.85 -7.34
CA ARG A 113 8.46 -21.19 -6.73
C ARG A 113 8.81 -19.99 -5.85
N PHE A 114 10.08 -19.88 -5.45
CA PHE A 114 10.58 -18.80 -4.59
C PHE A 114 11.30 -17.70 -5.38
N LEU A 115 11.48 -17.88 -6.69
CA LEU A 115 12.08 -16.88 -7.56
C LEU A 115 11.16 -15.67 -7.75
N SER A 116 11.75 -14.52 -8.01
CA SER A 116 11.02 -13.36 -8.51
C SER A 116 10.60 -13.57 -9.98
N ASP A 117 9.73 -12.68 -10.49
CA ASP A 117 9.35 -12.63 -11.91
C ASP A 117 10.55 -12.53 -12.87
N ARG A 118 11.72 -12.07 -12.38
CA ARG A 118 12.96 -11.94 -13.16
C ARG A 118 13.99 -13.02 -12.83
N GLY A 119 13.64 -13.97 -11.97
CA GLY A 119 14.50 -15.02 -11.50
C GLY A 119 14.65 -16.14 -12.53
N GLU A 120 15.85 -16.71 -12.61
CA GLU A 120 16.16 -17.88 -13.44
C GLU A 120 17.05 -18.85 -12.66
N ILE A 121 16.75 -20.14 -12.74
CA ILE A 121 17.60 -21.20 -12.19
C ILE A 121 18.11 -22.06 -13.35
N MET A 122 19.43 -22.23 -13.41
CA MET A 122 20.08 -23.17 -14.30
C MET A 122 20.71 -24.30 -13.49
N LEU A 123 20.57 -25.52 -14.00
CA LEU A 123 21.06 -26.74 -13.39
C LEU A 123 22.34 -27.21 -14.10
N ASP A 124 23.42 -27.43 -13.34
CA ASP A 124 24.59 -28.20 -13.79
C ASP A 124 24.63 -29.54 -13.07
N GLU A 125 24.15 -30.58 -13.76
CA GLU A 125 24.05 -31.95 -13.22
C GLU A 125 25.41 -32.62 -13.03
N ARG A 126 26.40 -32.25 -13.84
CA ARG A 126 27.75 -32.84 -13.75
C ARG A 126 28.42 -32.47 -12.44
N THR A 127 28.13 -31.28 -11.90
CA THR A 127 28.72 -30.77 -10.66
C THR A 127 27.75 -30.72 -9.49
N ASN A 128 26.48 -31.13 -9.70
CA ASN A 128 25.37 -30.99 -8.75
C ASN A 128 25.23 -29.55 -8.22
N THR A 129 25.23 -28.59 -9.15
CA THR A 129 25.26 -27.16 -8.86
C THR A 129 24.02 -26.46 -9.42
N LEU A 130 23.47 -25.53 -8.64
CA LEU A 130 22.42 -24.60 -9.06
C LEU A 130 23.03 -23.22 -9.29
N ILE A 131 22.76 -22.65 -10.45
CA ILE A 131 23.10 -21.26 -10.79
C ILE A 131 21.81 -20.48 -10.75
N ILE A 132 21.70 -19.58 -9.76
CA ILE A 132 20.50 -18.80 -9.48
C ILE A 132 20.79 -17.36 -9.90
N ARG A 133 19.97 -16.80 -10.77
CA ARG A 133 20.01 -15.39 -11.15
C ARG A 133 18.73 -14.74 -10.64
N ASP A 134 18.83 -13.87 -9.66
CA ASP A 134 17.65 -13.17 -9.11
C ASP A 134 18.04 -11.84 -8.44
N ILE A 135 17.06 -11.08 -7.97
CA ILE A 135 17.29 -9.86 -7.20
C ILE A 135 17.96 -10.20 -5.85
N PRO A 136 18.94 -9.38 -5.40
CA PRO A 136 19.67 -9.60 -4.14
C PRO A 136 18.80 -9.81 -2.90
N THR A 137 17.58 -9.27 -2.88
CA THR A 137 16.64 -9.40 -1.77
C THR A 137 16.05 -10.80 -1.63
N VAL A 138 15.91 -11.55 -2.73
CA VAL A 138 15.25 -12.87 -2.76
C VAL A 138 16.22 -14.01 -2.44
N ILE A 139 17.49 -13.88 -2.87
CA ILE A 139 18.50 -14.94 -2.73
C ILE A 139 18.71 -15.41 -1.28
N PRO A 140 18.81 -14.52 -0.26
CA PRO A 140 18.98 -14.97 1.13
C PRO A 140 17.78 -15.74 1.68
N ALA A 141 16.57 -15.49 1.16
CA ALA A 141 15.37 -16.21 1.58
C ALA A 141 15.38 -17.66 1.09
N MET A 142 15.94 -17.91 -0.09
CA MET A 142 16.07 -19.26 -0.67
C MET A 142 17.09 -20.13 0.07
N ASP A 143 18.14 -19.53 0.62
CA ASP A 143 19.20 -20.26 1.35
C ASP A 143 18.71 -20.84 2.71
N ASN A 144 17.51 -20.47 3.19
CA ASN A 144 16.95 -20.92 4.48
C ASN A 144 15.86 -22.01 4.35
N VAL A 145 15.63 -22.54 3.14
CA VAL A 145 14.62 -23.58 2.86
C VAL A 145 15.19 -24.98 2.99
#